data_AF-E9KJS3-F1
#
_entry.id   AF-E9KJS3-F1
#
_cell.length_a   1.000
_cell.length_b   1.000
_cell.length_c   1.000
_cell.angle_alpha   90.00
_cell.angle_beta   90.00
_cell.angle_gamma   90.00
#
_symmetry.space_group_name_H-M   'P 1'
#
loop_
_entity.id
_entity.type
_entity.pdbx_description
1 polymer ?
#
loop_
_entity_poly.entity_id
_entity_poly.type
_entity_poly.pdbx_seq_one_letter_code
_entity_poly.pdbx_strand_id
1 'polypeptide(L)'
;RPETTHQVSILFSGRGTPYGFRNMDGYGSHTFKLVNAAGEAVYCKFHFKTNQGIKNLSRKESEHLAGADPDYACRDLYESIDTGNYPSWTFYIQVMTFAEAERFRWNPFDLTKVWPHSEYPLIPVGRFVLNRNPKNFFAEVEQI
;
A
#
# COMPACT_ATOMS: atom_id res chain seq x y z
N ARG A 1 11.15 -7.59 -21.24
CA ARG A 1 11.75 -7.77 -19.91
C ARG A 1 10.79 -8.62 -19.08
N PRO A 2 10.94 -9.97 -19.07
CA PRO A 2 10.01 -10.87 -18.38
C PRO A 2 9.85 -10.58 -16.88
N GLU A 3 10.81 -9.91 -16.26
CA GLU A 3 10.82 -9.49 -14.86
C GLU A 3 9.64 -8.57 -14.51
N THR A 4 9.07 -7.87 -15.50
CA THR A 4 7.92 -6.97 -15.29
C THR A 4 6.59 -7.71 -15.21
N THR A 5 6.53 -8.98 -15.62
CA THR A 5 5.28 -9.73 -15.82
C THR A 5 4.41 -9.73 -14.57
N HIS A 6 5.00 -9.94 -13.39
CA HIS A 6 4.25 -9.92 -12.13
C HIS A 6 3.57 -8.57 -11.86
N GLN A 7 4.31 -7.46 -12.03
CA GLN A 7 3.77 -6.11 -11.80
C GLN A 7 2.73 -5.74 -12.85
N VAL A 8 2.96 -6.09 -14.12
CA VAL A 8 2.02 -5.84 -15.21
C VAL A 8 0.70 -6.59 -14.98
N SER A 9 0.75 -7.84 -14.50
CA SER A 9 -0.46 -8.59 -14.13
C SER A 9 -1.27 -7.91 -13.03
N ILE A 10 -0.61 -7.27 -12.05
CA ILE A 10 -1.30 -6.48 -11.01
C ILE A 10 -1.92 -5.22 -11.62
N LEU A 11 -1.18 -4.49 -12.47
CA LEU A 11 -1.66 -3.28 -13.14
C LEU A 11 -2.90 -3.53 -14.00
N PHE A 12 -2.96 -4.66 -14.70
CA PHE A 12 -4.13 -5.03 -15.53
C PHE A 12 -5.22 -5.78 -14.76
N SER A 13 -5.06 -5.98 -13.46
CA SER A 13 -6.14 -6.42 -12.58
C SER A 13 -6.99 -5.22 -12.12
N GLY A 14 -8.04 -5.47 -11.33
CA GLY A 14 -8.82 -4.38 -10.72
C GLY A 14 -7.98 -3.40 -9.89
N ARG A 15 -6.83 -3.83 -9.34
CA ARG A 15 -5.94 -2.96 -8.57
C ARG A 15 -5.32 -1.81 -9.38
N GLY A 16 -5.36 -1.88 -10.72
CA GLY A 16 -4.93 -0.78 -11.59
C GLY A 16 -5.88 0.41 -11.63
N THR A 17 -7.13 0.23 -11.19
CA THR A 17 -8.18 1.26 -11.23
C THR A 17 -8.86 1.39 -9.86
N PRO A 18 -8.14 1.81 -8.79
CA PRO A 18 -8.71 1.89 -7.45
C PRO A 18 -9.86 2.90 -7.38
N TYR A 19 -10.86 2.61 -6.54
CA TYR A 19 -11.96 3.54 -6.25
C TYR A 19 -11.50 4.60 -5.24
N GLY A 20 -10.65 5.53 -5.71
CA GLY A 20 -10.02 6.52 -4.85
C GLY A 20 -8.93 5.95 -3.94
N PHE A 21 -8.20 6.83 -3.24
CA PHE A 21 -7.04 6.44 -2.44
C PHE A 21 -7.41 5.64 -1.19
N ARG A 22 -8.62 5.82 -0.66
CA ARG A 22 -9.02 5.23 0.63
C ARG A 22 -9.33 3.74 0.52
N ASN A 23 -9.68 3.25 -0.68
CA ASN A 23 -10.08 1.87 -0.91
C ASN A 23 -8.94 0.98 -1.45
N MET A 24 -7.69 1.39 -1.30
CA MET A 24 -6.53 0.59 -1.69
C MET A 24 -5.61 0.26 -0.50
N ASP A 25 -4.95 -0.89 -0.61
CA ASP A 25 -3.84 -1.25 0.27
C ASP A 25 -2.56 -0.52 -0.14
N GLY A 26 -1.66 -0.29 0.82
CA GLY A 26 -0.30 0.19 0.60
C GLY A 26 0.74 -0.89 0.89
N TYR A 27 1.84 -0.90 0.14
CA TYR A 27 2.90 -1.90 0.29
C TYR A 27 4.26 -1.20 0.26
N GLY A 28 5.11 -1.51 1.24
CA GLY A 28 6.50 -1.04 1.24
C GLY A 28 7.36 -1.65 0.13
N SER A 29 6.85 -2.71 -0.51
CA SER A 29 7.43 -3.36 -1.69
C SER A 29 8.76 -4.09 -1.42
N HIS A 30 9.80 -3.34 -1.08
CA HIS A 30 11.12 -3.84 -0.74
C HIS A 30 11.13 -4.62 0.59
N THR A 31 12.18 -5.41 0.75
CA THR A 31 12.55 -6.01 2.03
C THR A 31 13.45 -5.06 2.79
N PHE A 32 13.07 -4.72 4.01
CA PHE A 32 13.82 -3.86 4.93
C PHE A 32 14.41 -4.68 6.07
N LYS A 33 15.19 -4.02 6.94
CA LYS A 33 15.77 -4.61 8.15
C LYS A 33 15.28 -3.86 9.38
N LEU A 34 14.73 -4.58 10.34
CA LEU A 34 14.46 -4.07 11.69
C LEU A 34 15.58 -4.53 12.61
N VAL A 35 16.08 -3.63 13.45
CA VAL A 35 17.15 -3.89 14.41
C VAL A 35 16.64 -3.53 15.80
N ASN A 36 16.72 -4.45 16.75
CA ASN A 36 16.28 -4.21 18.12
C ASN A 36 17.38 -3.53 18.97
N ALA A 37 17.08 -3.24 20.24
CA ALA A 37 18.00 -2.58 21.16
C ALA A 37 19.27 -3.39 21.47
N ALA A 38 19.25 -4.71 21.27
CA ALA A 38 20.40 -5.61 21.42
C ALA A 38 21.25 -5.71 20.14
N GLY A 39 20.87 -5.03 19.05
CA GLY A 39 21.54 -5.12 17.76
C GLY A 39 21.15 -6.35 16.93
N GLU A 40 20.18 -7.13 17.38
CA GLU A 40 19.67 -8.28 16.65
C GLU A 40 18.74 -7.82 15.53
N ALA A 41 18.81 -8.48 14.37
CA ALA A 41 18.12 -8.04 13.18
C ALA A 41 17.21 -9.11 12.56
N VAL A 42 16.12 -8.65 11.98
CA VAL A 42 15.22 -9.44 11.14
C VAL A 42 14.91 -8.68 9.85
N TYR A 43 14.59 -9.40 8.79
CA TYR A 43 14.04 -8.80 7.59
C TYR A 43 12.53 -8.58 7.73
N CYS A 44 12.01 -7.53 7.11
CA CYS A 44 10.58 -7.25 7.12
C CYS A 44 10.04 -6.70 5.80
N LYS A 45 8.73 -6.86 5.61
CA LYS A 45 7.95 -6.11 4.61
C LYS A 45 6.81 -5.35 5.29
N PHE A 46 6.57 -4.12 4.85
CA PHE A 46 5.53 -3.23 5.37
C PHE A 46 4.25 -3.31 4.57
N HIS A 47 3.10 -3.37 5.25
CA HIS A 47 1.78 -3.47 4.63
C HIS A 47 0.79 -2.53 5.33
N PHE A 48 0.06 -1.75 4.55
CA PHE A 48 -1.06 -0.95 5.01
C PHE A 48 -2.34 -1.55 4.43
N LYS A 49 -3.22 -2.09 5.28
CA LYS A 49 -4.50 -2.66 4.85
C LYS A 49 -5.61 -1.66 5.05
N THR A 50 -6.34 -1.32 3.99
CA THR A 50 -7.46 -0.37 4.10
C THR A 50 -8.54 -0.94 5.01
N ASN A 51 -9.02 -0.11 5.94
CA ASN A 51 -10.18 -0.45 6.77
C ASN A 51 -11.51 -0.07 6.09
N GLN A 52 -11.49 0.51 4.88
CA GLN A 52 -12.66 0.92 4.12
C GLN A 52 -13.14 -0.20 3.16
N GLY A 53 -12.37 -1.29 3.08
CA GLY A 53 -12.58 -2.36 2.11
C GLY A 53 -11.98 -2.03 0.74
N ILE A 54 -11.47 -3.05 0.06
CA ILE A 54 -10.91 -2.88 -1.29
C ILE A 54 -12.06 -2.69 -2.28
N LYS A 55 -11.99 -1.61 -3.08
CA LYS A 55 -12.94 -1.31 -4.14
C LYS A 55 -12.20 -0.74 -5.35
N ASN A 56 -12.62 -1.15 -6.55
CA ASN A 56 -12.02 -0.74 -7.81
C ASN A 56 -13.11 -0.26 -8.76
N LEU A 57 -12.78 0.69 -9.62
CA LEU A 57 -13.60 1.18 -10.71
C LEU A 57 -13.63 0.14 -11.83
N SER A 58 -14.80 -0.03 -12.45
CA SER A 58 -14.90 -0.66 -13.76
C SER A 58 -14.21 0.20 -14.82
N ARG A 59 -13.92 -0.40 -15.98
CA ARG A 59 -13.36 0.32 -17.13
C ARG A 59 -14.25 1.50 -17.55
N LYS A 60 -15.57 1.30 -17.62
CA LYS A 60 -16.53 2.33 -18.02
C LYS A 60 -16.55 3.50 -17.04
N GLU A 61 -16.53 3.23 -15.74
CA GLU A 61 -16.47 4.28 -14.71
C GLU A 61 -15.13 5.03 -14.78
N SER A 62 -14.03 4.31 -14.96
CA SER A 62 -12.69 4.90 -15.09
C SER A 62 -12.59 5.82 -16.30
N GLU A 63 -13.09 5.39 -17.47
CA GLU A 63 -13.12 6.20 -18.70
C GLU A 63 -13.99 7.45 -18.55
N HIS A 64 -15.14 7.33 -17.88
CA HIS A 64 -16.02 8.48 -17.63
C HIS A 64 -15.37 9.49 -16.67
N LEU A 65 -14.83 9.03 -15.55
CA LEU A 65 -14.17 9.89 -14.56
C LEU A 65 -12.89 10.50 -15.12
N ALA A 66 -12.16 9.85 -16.03
CA ALA A 66 -11.01 10.49 -16.66
C ALA A 66 -11.35 11.80 -17.40
N GLY A 67 -12.60 11.97 -17.87
CA GLY A 67 -13.05 13.18 -18.57
C GLY A 67 -13.90 14.13 -17.72
N ALA A 68 -14.89 13.60 -17.00
CA ALA A 68 -15.81 14.40 -16.19
C ALA A 68 -15.23 14.80 -14.81
N ASP A 69 -14.18 14.07 -14.42
CA ASP A 69 -13.77 13.63 -13.10
C ASP A 69 -12.28 13.63 -12.69
N PRO A 70 -11.37 14.40 -13.33
CA PRO A 70 -9.94 14.07 -13.27
C PRO A 70 -9.36 14.13 -11.85
N ASP A 71 -9.99 14.90 -10.96
CA ASP A 71 -9.59 15.06 -9.56
C ASP A 71 -10.30 14.11 -8.60
N TYR A 72 -11.09 13.15 -9.11
CA TYR A 72 -11.97 12.27 -8.33
C TYR A 72 -11.32 11.69 -7.06
N ALA A 73 -10.12 11.11 -7.18
CA ALA A 73 -9.45 10.46 -6.04
C ALA A 73 -8.99 11.47 -4.98
N CYS A 74 -8.51 12.65 -5.41
CA CYS A 74 -8.10 13.73 -4.53
C CYS A 74 -9.32 14.34 -3.82
N ARG A 75 -10.40 14.60 -4.56
CA ARG A 75 -11.64 15.13 -3.98
C ARG A 75 -12.28 14.14 -3.02
N ASP A 76 -12.38 12.86 -3.37
CA ASP A 76 -12.90 11.81 -2.47
C ASP A 76 -12.14 11.78 -1.14
N LEU A 77 -10.81 11.87 -1.18
CA LEU A 77 -9.99 11.92 0.03
C LEU A 77 -10.24 13.19 0.84
N TYR A 78 -10.24 14.36 0.18
CA TYR A 78 -10.45 15.65 0.81
C TYR A 78 -11.81 15.73 1.49
N GLU A 79 -12.89 15.42 0.77
CA GLU A 79 -14.27 15.47 1.28
C GLU A 79 -14.49 14.47 2.41
N SER A 80 -13.88 13.28 2.33
CA SER A 80 -13.97 12.30 3.41
C SER A 80 -13.34 12.82 4.70
N ILE A 81 -12.22 13.53 4.60
CA ILE A 81 -11.59 14.14 5.77
C ILE A 81 -12.40 15.33 6.28
N ASP A 82 -12.88 16.19 5.39
CA ASP A 82 -13.65 17.39 5.75
C ASP A 82 -14.98 17.06 6.46
N THR A 83 -15.63 15.97 6.05
CA THR A 83 -16.88 15.48 6.64
C THR A 83 -16.68 14.61 7.89
N GLY A 84 -15.44 14.43 8.36
CA GLY A 84 -15.12 13.60 9.53
C GLY A 84 -15.11 12.09 9.28
N ASN A 85 -15.29 11.65 8.03
CA ASN A 85 -15.18 10.25 7.59
C ASN A 85 -13.72 9.86 7.34
N TYR A 86 -12.90 9.91 8.40
CA TYR A 86 -11.46 9.74 8.32
C TYR A 86 -11.07 8.34 7.81
N PRO A 87 -10.36 8.23 6.66
CA PRO A 87 -9.84 6.95 6.24
C PRO A 87 -8.73 6.48 7.17
N SER A 88 -8.65 5.17 7.30
CA SER A 88 -7.62 4.51 8.11
C SER A 88 -7.15 3.20 7.51
N TRP A 89 -5.90 2.89 7.81
CA TRP A 89 -5.26 1.64 7.44
C TRP A 89 -4.71 0.96 8.68
N THR A 90 -4.89 -0.35 8.78
CA THR A 90 -4.18 -1.15 9.77
C THR A 90 -2.77 -1.43 9.24
N PHE A 91 -1.75 -1.07 10.02
CA PHE A 91 -0.35 -1.25 9.66
C PHE A 91 0.13 -2.63 10.15
N TYR A 92 0.67 -3.41 9.22
CA TYR A 92 1.20 -4.75 9.46
C TYR A 92 2.65 -4.85 8.99
N ILE A 93 3.35 -5.80 9.60
CA ILE A 93 4.64 -6.29 9.11
C ILE A 93 4.57 -7.79 8.81
N GLN A 94 5.32 -8.23 7.82
CA GLN A 94 5.82 -9.60 7.75
C GLN A 94 7.24 -9.61 8.28
N VAL A 95 7.66 -10.70 8.94
CA VAL A 95 8.99 -10.85 9.52
C VAL A 95 9.63 -12.14 9.00
N MET A 96 10.88 -12.07 8.60
CA MET A 96 11.69 -13.22 8.18
C MET A 96 13.06 -13.13 8.87
N THR A 97 13.47 -14.17 9.56
CA THR A 97 14.79 -14.27 10.16
C THR A 97 15.87 -14.48 9.09
N PHE A 98 17.14 -14.25 9.45
CA PHE A 98 18.23 -14.42 8.49
C PHE A 98 18.40 -15.89 8.08
N ALA A 99 18.23 -16.82 9.03
CA ALA A 99 18.28 -18.25 8.76
C ALA A 99 17.15 -18.72 7.83
N GLU A 100 15.95 -18.15 7.95
CA GLU A 100 14.85 -18.41 7.03
C GLU A 100 15.13 -17.83 5.64
N ALA A 101 15.67 -16.61 5.58
CA ALA A 101 16.02 -15.95 4.32
C ALA A 101 17.05 -16.73 3.49
N GLU A 102 18.05 -17.34 4.14
CA GLU A 102 19.06 -18.20 3.49
C GLU A 102 18.44 -19.46 2.87
N ARG A 103 17.36 -19.97 3.44
CA ARG A 103 16.69 -21.20 3.03
C ARG A 103 15.46 -20.95 2.16
N PHE A 104 15.09 -19.68 1.96
CA PHE A 104 13.89 -19.33 1.23
C PHE A 104 14.05 -19.64 -0.26
N ARG A 105 13.00 -20.21 -0.86
CA ARG A 105 13.02 -20.75 -2.23
C ARG A 105 13.34 -19.74 -3.34
N TRP A 106 13.28 -18.44 -3.05
CA TRP A 106 13.70 -17.37 -3.94
C TRP A 106 14.30 -16.22 -3.15
N ASN A 107 15.05 -15.35 -3.82
CA ASN A 107 15.71 -14.21 -3.18
C ASN A 107 14.67 -13.32 -2.46
N PRO A 108 14.74 -13.17 -1.13
CA PRO A 108 13.78 -12.36 -0.37
C PRO A 108 13.89 -10.86 -0.69
N PHE A 109 14.98 -10.41 -1.32
CA PHE A 109 15.20 -9.03 -1.78
C PHE A 109 14.74 -8.79 -3.23
N ASP A 110 14.28 -9.82 -3.94
CA ASP A 110 13.71 -9.66 -5.27
C ASP A 110 12.35 -8.93 -5.16
N LEU A 111 12.35 -7.66 -5.58
CA LEU A 111 11.17 -6.80 -5.56
C LEU A 111 10.01 -7.35 -6.41
N THR A 112 10.30 -8.20 -7.40
CA THR A 112 9.28 -8.80 -8.26
C THR A 112 8.54 -9.96 -7.57
N LYS A 113 8.91 -10.33 -6.33
CA LYS A 113 8.32 -11.45 -5.58
C LYS A 113 7.63 -11.00 -4.29
N VAL A 114 6.58 -11.74 -3.95
CA VAL A 114 5.87 -11.61 -2.67
C VAL A 114 6.35 -12.67 -1.67
N TRP A 115 6.23 -12.37 -0.38
CA TRP A 115 6.32 -13.38 0.67
C TRP A 115 4.91 -13.88 0.95
N PRO A 116 4.57 -15.16 0.73
CA PRO A 116 3.19 -15.60 0.91
C PRO A 116 2.72 -15.43 2.35
N HIS A 117 1.52 -14.89 2.51
CA HIS A 117 0.96 -14.61 3.83
C HIS A 117 0.66 -15.90 4.63
N SER A 118 0.55 -17.06 3.97
CA SER A 118 0.40 -18.36 4.65
C SER A 118 1.69 -18.84 5.32
N GLU A 119 2.85 -18.41 4.82
CA GLU A 119 4.16 -18.78 5.37
C GLU A 119 4.70 -17.69 6.31
N TYR A 120 4.52 -16.43 5.92
CA TYR A 120 4.90 -15.25 6.71
C TYR A 120 3.65 -14.41 6.96
N PRO A 121 2.87 -14.71 8.03
CA PRO A 121 1.61 -14.03 8.30
C PRO A 121 1.80 -12.55 8.63
N LEU A 122 0.75 -11.77 8.40
CA LEU A 122 0.71 -10.36 8.74
C LEU A 122 0.60 -10.18 10.26
N ILE A 123 1.52 -9.44 10.85
CA ILE A 123 1.54 -9.10 12.27
C ILE A 123 1.09 -7.64 12.41
N PRO A 124 -0.05 -7.35 13.09
CA PRO A 124 -0.52 -5.98 13.27
C PRO A 124 0.40 -5.23 14.24
N VAL A 125 0.80 -4.02 13.86
CA VAL A 125 1.73 -3.18 14.66
C VAL A 125 1.20 -1.77 14.90
N GLY A 126 0.11 -1.36 14.24
CA GLY A 126 -0.50 -0.06 14.50
C GLY A 126 -1.67 0.27 13.58
N ARG A 127 -2.13 1.52 13.68
CA ARG A 127 -3.18 2.08 12.83
C ARG A 127 -2.77 3.47 12.35
N PHE A 128 -2.87 3.68 11.04
CA PHE A 128 -2.65 4.97 10.39
C PHE A 128 -4.00 5.60 10.06
N VAL A 129 -4.20 6.87 10.38
CA VAL A 129 -5.45 7.61 10.14
C VAL A 129 -5.12 8.96 9.54
N LEU A 130 -5.78 9.31 8.43
CA LEU A 130 -5.71 10.66 7.88
C LEU A 130 -6.95 11.43 8.35
N ASN A 131 -6.73 12.47 9.15
CA ASN A 131 -7.81 13.21 9.80
C ASN A 131 -7.71 14.74 9.64
N ARG A 132 -6.82 15.22 8.77
CA ARG A 132 -6.64 16.65 8.51
C ARG A 132 -6.22 16.89 7.07
N ASN A 133 -6.93 17.78 6.39
CA ASN A 133 -6.56 18.26 5.07
C ASN A 133 -5.43 19.30 5.15
N PRO A 134 -4.61 19.46 4.09
CA PRO A 134 -3.67 20.56 4.00
C PRO A 134 -4.41 21.90 4.02
N LYS A 135 -3.84 22.91 4.67
CA LYS A 135 -4.33 24.30 4.60
C LYS A 135 -3.86 24.97 3.32
N ASN A 136 -2.67 24.61 2.84
CA ASN A 136 -2.13 25.07 1.58
C ASN A 136 -1.59 23.87 0.78
N PHE A 137 -2.21 23.58 -0.37
CA PHE A 137 -1.82 22.43 -1.19
C PHE A 137 -0.37 22.51 -1.66
N PHE A 138 0.09 23.66 -2.13
CA PHE A 138 1.45 23.80 -2.64
C PHE A 138 2.49 23.56 -1.55
N ALA A 139 2.35 24.27 -0.42
CA ALA A 139 3.34 24.21 0.66
C ALA A 139 3.38 22.87 1.39
N GLU A 140 2.24 22.17 1.49
CA GLU A 140 2.13 20.94 2.29
C GLU A 140 2.10 19.65 1.47
N VAL A 141 1.76 19.70 0.17
CA VAL A 141 1.66 18.53 -0.71
C VAL A 141 2.68 18.57 -1.84
N GLU A 142 2.80 19.69 -2.55
CA GLU A 142 3.69 19.79 -3.72
C GLU A 142 5.18 19.96 -3.33
N GLN A 143 5.46 20.55 -2.17
CA GLN A 143 6.83 20.83 -1.68
C GLN A 143 7.40 19.77 -0.73
N ILE A 144 6.67 18.69 -0.43
CA ILE A 144 7.10 17.66 0.53
C ILE A 144 8.29 16.82 0.05
#